data_AF-A0A7V1SCZ6-F1
#
_entry.id   AF-A0A7V1SCZ6-F1
#
_cell.length_a   1.000
_cell.length_b   1.000
_cell.length_c   1.000
_cell.angle_alpha   90.00
_cell.angle_beta   90.00
_cell.angle_gamma   90.00
#
_symmetry.space_group_name_H-M   'P 1'
#
loop_
_entity.id
_entity.type
_entity.pdbx_description
1 polymer ?
#
loop_
_entity_poly.entity_id
_entity_poly.type
_entity_poly.pdbx_seq_one_letter_code
_entity_poly.pdbx_strand_id
1 'polypeptide(L)'
;MRWLYLIILFLLFISRVSGQIQRYELGKRMKLLEIELEKNNNPDSRKAALDQINKAVQNFFSLQLDKAAANLDRARLILEGLDQDPRSSWAESLFVDSDARLYDSEVRLLKVKLDEFYKVERSFSDKISWRLSISDTRGKNSKVVYTTNVQSLPLSCSIDIGNLKEGDYLLKSEIIINRKIISTKTILLSFIKSFGEKLARWEKLINESKESSWRRETMREYLRILKNLSQNKVLEMDIPAFEFLARMERLNSFLPRQGLLVIPYTPAEAQVSRIFVPEDYSDRKAYPLVIALHGAGGSENLFFEGYGNGKIVKLCKDRGWILIAPRSFGFSAEKMQNFIDEVAKIYNIDRKNVFIIGHSLGAIQALNIVAEKPALFGAIALISVGRLQKFSEQMRELPIFIAAGSADFSLQSSKSLYEFLKQSEVKNLQFKVYENVEHLTAVQFSLDDAFKFFDLSLK
;
A
#
# COMPACT_ATOMS: atom_id res chain seq x y z
N MET A 1 -6.55 26.36 12.26
CA MET A 1 -7.21 25.75 11.07
C MET A 1 -6.50 26.02 9.74
N ARG A 2 -5.94 27.21 9.47
CA ARG A 2 -5.10 27.48 8.25
C ARG A 2 -3.79 26.67 8.18
N TRP A 3 -3.26 26.23 9.31
CA TRP A 3 -2.01 25.46 9.40
C TRP A 3 -2.15 23.99 8.97
N LEU A 4 -3.33 23.37 9.15
CA LEU A 4 -3.53 21.95 8.77
C LEU A 4 -3.56 21.77 7.24
N TYR A 5 -4.19 22.72 6.53
CA TYR A 5 -4.19 22.76 5.06
C TYR A 5 -2.79 23.01 4.49
N LEU A 6 -1.99 23.86 5.16
CA LEU A 6 -0.59 24.09 4.79
C LEU A 6 0.26 22.83 5.02
N ILE A 7 0.06 22.07 6.10
CA ILE A 7 0.78 20.81 6.35
C ILE A 7 0.41 19.72 5.33
N ILE A 8 -0.87 19.62 4.94
CA ILE A 8 -1.33 18.66 3.91
C ILE A 8 -0.80 19.03 2.52
N LEU A 9 -0.77 20.32 2.17
CA LEU A 9 -0.10 20.81 0.96
C LEU A 9 1.43 20.63 1.02
N PHE A 10 2.03 20.72 2.20
CA PHE A 10 3.47 20.53 2.40
C PHE A 10 3.86 19.04 2.30
N LEU A 11 3.03 18.11 2.77
CA LEU A 11 3.22 16.66 2.63
C LEU A 11 3.20 16.18 1.17
N LEU A 12 2.55 16.94 0.27
CA LEU A 12 2.58 16.70 -1.19
C LEU A 12 3.91 17.14 -1.85
N PHE A 13 4.74 17.94 -1.17
CA PHE A 13 5.88 18.64 -1.76
C PHE A 13 7.28 18.29 -1.20
N ILE A 14 7.41 17.37 -0.24
CA ILE A 14 8.74 17.04 0.32
C ILE A 14 9.56 16.16 -0.65
N SER A 15 10.50 16.85 -1.30
CA SER A 15 11.80 16.44 -1.87
C SER A 15 11.96 14.98 -2.35
N ARG A 16 11.87 14.84 -3.68
CA ARG A 16 11.88 13.61 -4.47
C ARG A 16 13.12 12.70 -4.39
N VAL A 17 14.11 12.94 -3.53
CA VAL A 17 15.35 12.11 -3.48
C VAL A 17 15.71 11.65 -2.07
N SER A 18 15.52 12.49 -1.04
CA SER A 18 15.94 12.17 0.34
C SER A 18 14.93 11.31 1.12
N GLY A 19 13.68 11.20 0.68
CA GLY A 19 12.59 10.49 1.40
C GLY A 19 12.18 9.11 0.84
N GLN A 20 12.76 8.67 -0.27
CA GLN A 20 12.32 7.45 -0.97
C GLN A 20 12.59 6.18 -0.16
N ILE A 21 13.80 6.04 0.37
CA ILE A 21 14.18 4.87 1.16
C ILE A 21 13.45 4.81 2.49
N GLN A 22 13.16 5.97 3.10
CA GLN A 22 12.41 6.06 4.35
C GLN A 22 10.97 5.62 4.17
N ARG A 23 10.31 6.04 3.07
CA ARG A 23 8.95 5.59 2.75
C ARG A 23 8.93 4.09 2.46
N TYR A 24 9.89 3.58 1.69
CA TYR A 24 10.03 2.15 1.40
C TYR A 24 10.18 1.33 2.69
N GLU A 25 11.08 1.74 3.59
CA GLU A 25 11.34 1.03 4.85
C GLU A 25 10.19 1.14 5.86
N LEU A 26 9.49 2.29 5.92
CA LEU A 26 8.28 2.43 6.73
C LEU A 26 7.15 1.52 6.23
N GLY A 27 6.93 1.45 4.92
CA GLY A 27 5.91 0.59 4.32
C GLY A 27 6.11 -0.89 4.67
N LYS A 28 7.36 -1.36 4.60
CA LYS A 28 7.71 -2.74 4.97
C LYS A 28 7.50 -3.04 6.46
N ARG A 29 7.89 -2.11 7.34
CA ARG A 29 7.66 -2.24 8.78
C ARG A 29 6.18 -2.27 9.13
N MET A 30 5.39 -1.39 8.50
CA MET A 30 3.95 -1.38 8.67
C MET A 30 3.33 -2.71 8.24
N LYS A 31 3.72 -3.25 7.08
CA LYS A 31 3.22 -4.55 6.59
C LYS A 31 3.50 -5.69 7.57
N LEU A 32 4.72 -5.76 8.10
CA LEU A 32 5.10 -6.77 9.10
C LEU A 32 4.29 -6.61 10.40
N LEU A 33 4.11 -5.38 10.87
CA LEU A 33 3.30 -5.08 12.04
C LEU A 33 1.83 -5.50 11.85
N GLU A 34 1.21 -5.13 10.73
CA GLU A 34 -0.20 -5.45 10.45
C GLU A 34 -0.45 -6.96 10.41
N ILE A 35 0.50 -7.74 9.88
CA ILE A 35 0.47 -9.21 9.88
C ILE A 35 0.46 -9.76 11.31
N GLU A 36 1.36 -9.28 12.18
CA GLU A 36 1.40 -9.75 13.57
C GLU A 36 0.21 -9.24 14.39
N LEU A 37 -0.29 -8.04 14.09
CA LEU A 37 -1.50 -7.49 14.71
C LEU A 37 -2.74 -8.31 14.36
N GLU A 38 -2.85 -8.86 13.15
CA GLU A 38 -3.98 -9.74 12.78
C GLU A 38 -3.92 -11.09 13.50
N LYS A 39 -2.72 -11.64 13.75
CA LYS A 39 -2.55 -12.95 14.37
C LYS A 39 -2.67 -12.92 15.90
N ASN A 40 -2.26 -11.83 16.54
CA ASN A 40 -2.16 -11.76 17.99
C ASN A 40 -3.53 -11.48 18.63
N ASN A 41 -3.98 -12.36 19.52
CA ASN A 41 -5.25 -12.21 20.24
C ASN A 41 -5.09 -11.80 21.72
N ASN A 42 -3.87 -11.54 22.20
CA ASN A 42 -3.63 -11.15 23.59
C ASN A 42 -4.04 -9.68 23.80
N PRO A 43 -5.04 -9.38 24.66
CA PRO A 43 -5.54 -8.01 24.83
C PRO A 43 -4.48 -7.01 25.32
N ASP A 44 -3.62 -7.43 26.25
CA ASP A 44 -2.61 -6.55 26.86
C ASP A 44 -1.49 -6.22 25.86
N SER A 45 -0.97 -7.23 25.16
CA SER A 45 0.02 -7.03 24.10
C SER A 45 -0.54 -6.16 22.98
N ARG A 46 -1.79 -6.39 22.56
CA ARG A 46 -2.44 -5.56 21.53
C ARG A 46 -2.58 -4.10 21.98
N LYS A 47 -3.02 -3.86 23.21
CA LYS A 47 -3.14 -2.51 23.76
C LYS A 47 -1.78 -1.80 23.77
N ALA A 48 -0.74 -2.46 24.32
CA ALA A 48 0.61 -1.91 24.38
C ALA A 48 1.19 -1.66 22.97
N ALA A 49 0.90 -2.51 21.99
CA ALA A 49 1.27 -2.30 20.61
C ALA A 49 0.55 -1.09 20.00
N LEU A 50 -0.78 -0.98 20.18
CA LEU A 50 -1.58 0.14 19.69
C LEU A 50 -1.10 1.50 20.25
N ASP A 51 -0.67 1.55 21.51
CA ASP A 51 -0.05 2.76 22.09
C ASP A 51 1.22 3.18 21.33
N GLN A 52 2.03 2.21 20.88
CA GLN A 52 3.22 2.49 20.07
C GLN A 52 2.85 2.87 18.63
N ILE A 53 1.80 2.28 18.05
CA ILE A 53 1.31 2.64 16.72
C ILE A 53 0.81 4.09 16.72
N ASN A 54 0.08 4.52 17.75
CA ASN A 54 -0.37 5.90 17.88
C ASN A 54 0.81 6.89 17.89
N LYS A 55 1.88 6.57 18.64
CA LYS A 55 3.13 7.35 18.62
C LYS A 55 3.79 7.34 17.24
N ALA A 56 3.79 6.20 16.54
CA ALA A 56 4.33 6.11 15.18
C ALA A 56 3.59 7.06 14.23
N VAL A 57 2.26 7.13 14.33
CA VAL A 57 1.42 8.03 13.53
C VAL A 57 1.69 9.50 13.84
N GLN A 58 1.82 9.87 15.12
CA GLN A 58 2.21 11.22 15.52
C GLN A 58 3.59 11.61 14.98
N ASN A 59 4.56 10.70 15.06
CA ASN A 59 5.91 10.90 14.52
C ASN A 59 5.89 11.03 12.99
N PHE A 60 5.10 10.22 12.28
CA PHE A 60 4.94 10.29 10.83
C PHE A 60 4.41 11.65 10.38
N PHE A 61 3.32 12.14 10.98
CA PHE A 61 2.76 13.45 10.66
C PHE A 61 3.66 14.62 11.07
N SER A 62 4.57 14.37 12.02
CA SER A 62 5.62 15.32 12.43
C SER A 62 6.91 15.19 11.61
N LEU A 63 6.92 14.37 10.55
CA LEU A 63 8.07 14.10 9.66
C LEU A 63 9.29 13.47 10.38
N GLN A 64 9.09 12.88 11.55
CA GLN A 64 10.11 12.14 12.33
C GLN A 64 10.08 10.66 11.93
N LEU A 65 10.46 10.38 10.68
CA LEU A 65 10.29 9.06 10.04
C LEU A 65 11.13 7.94 10.69
N ASP A 66 12.29 8.29 11.24
CA ASP A 66 13.15 7.39 12.02
C ASP A 66 12.45 6.93 13.31
N LYS A 67 11.84 7.87 14.05
CA LYS A 67 11.07 7.55 15.26
C LYS A 67 9.78 6.81 14.92
N ALA A 68 9.12 7.16 13.81
CA ALA A 68 7.97 6.40 13.33
C ALA A 68 8.35 4.94 13.09
N ALA A 69 9.48 4.67 12.42
CA ALA A 69 9.98 3.31 12.21
C ALA A 69 10.30 2.60 13.53
N ALA A 70 10.98 3.27 14.47
CA ALA A 70 11.26 2.70 15.79
C ALA A 70 10.00 2.30 16.56
N ASN A 71 8.96 3.13 16.50
CA ASN A 71 7.68 2.85 17.13
C ASN A 71 6.92 1.69 16.44
N LEU A 72 6.99 1.57 15.11
CA LEU A 72 6.41 0.43 14.38
C LEU A 72 7.11 -0.89 14.73
N ASP A 73 8.43 -0.91 14.72
CA ASP A 73 9.20 -2.10 15.10
C ASP A 73 8.97 -2.46 16.57
N ARG A 74 8.90 -1.47 17.47
CA ARG A 74 8.57 -1.70 18.88
C ARG A 74 7.18 -2.30 19.05
N ALA A 75 6.17 -1.79 18.34
CA ALA A 75 4.82 -2.32 18.38
C ALA A 75 4.80 -3.79 17.97
N ARG A 76 5.52 -4.15 16.89
CA ARG A 76 5.62 -5.53 16.43
C ARG A 76 6.34 -6.43 17.44
N LEU A 77 7.48 -5.99 17.98
CA LEU A 77 8.22 -6.75 18.99
C LEU A 77 7.38 -7.00 20.27
N ILE A 78 6.50 -6.07 20.66
CA ILE A 78 5.56 -6.28 21.77
C ILE A 78 4.60 -7.42 21.45
N LEU A 79 4.05 -7.45 20.23
CA LEU A 79 3.15 -8.52 19.78
C LEU A 79 3.85 -9.88 19.69
N GLU A 80 5.14 -9.89 19.40
CA GLU A 80 5.99 -11.09 19.34
C GLU A 80 6.53 -11.52 20.73
N GLY A 81 6.38 -10.68 21.77
CA GLY A 81 6.96 -10.92 23.09
C GLY A 81 8.49 -10.76 23.14
N LEU A 82 9.06 -10.00 22.22
CA LEU A 82 10.50 -9.81 22.03
C LEU A 82 10.97 -8.37 22.37
N ASP A 83 10.07 -7.54 22.87
CA ASP A 83 10.32 -6.13 23.13
C ASP A 83 11.36 -5.92 24.26
N GLN A 84 11.50 -6.86 25.19
CA GLN A 84 12.53 -6.80 26.23
C GLN A 84 13.91 -7.35 25.78
N ASP A 85 14.02 -7.91 24.56
CA ASP A 85 15.29 -8.42 24.05
C ASP A 85 16.09 -7.29 23.35
N PRO A 86 17.22 -6.82 23.92
CA PRO A 86 18.01 -5.75 23.31
C PRO A 86 18.60 -6.16 21.96
N ARG A 87 18.81 -7.46 21.72
CA ARG A 87 19.31 -7.98 20.43
C ARG A 87 18.27 -7.81 19.33
N SER A 88 17.00 -8.13 19.61
CA SER A 88 15.89 -7.95 18.68
C SER A 88 15.66 -6.47 18.39
N SER A 89 15.64 -5.63 19.41
CA SER A 89 15.47 -4.18 19.23
C SER A 89 16.56 -3.56 18.36
N TRP A 90 17.82 -3.95 18.56
CA TRP A 90 18.94 -3.48 17.74
C TRP A 90 18.90 -4.06 16.32
N ALA A 91 18.62 -5.35 16.15
CA ALA A 91 18.60 -5.97 14.83
C ALA A 91 17.49 -5.41 13.93
N GLU A 92 16.34 -5.04 14.51
CA GLU A 92 15.22 -4.46 13.78
C GLU A 92 15.43 -3.00 13.37
N SER A 93 16.31 -2.28 14.06
CA SER A 93 16.68 -0.91 13.69
C SER A 93 17.49 -0.84 12.40
N LEU A 94 18.02 -1.97 11.94
CA LEU A 94 18.82 -2.04 10.73
C LEU A 94 17.95 -2.10 9.47
N PHE A 95 18.53 -1.63 8.37
CA PHE A 95 18.02 -1.85 7.03
C PHE A 95 19.12 -2.33 6.10
N VAL A 96 18.71 -3.00 5.02
CA VAL A 96 19.59 -3.43 3.95
C VAL A 96 19.21 -2.71 2.67
N ASP A 97 20.20 -2.27 1.92
CA ASP A 97 20.03 -1.61 0.63
C ASP A 97 21.01 -2.14 -0.41
N SER A 98 20.67 -1.94 -1.68
CA SER A 98 21.51 -2.22 -2.84
C SER A 98 21.57 -1.00 -3.75
N ASP A 99 22.62 -0.91 -4.56
CA ASP A 99 22.85 0.23 -5.47
C ASP A 99 21.80 0.36 -6.59
N ALA A 100 21.11 -0.72 -6.94
CA ALA A 100 19.99 -0.72 -7.86
C ALA A 100 18.94 -1.78 -7.47
N ARG A 101 17.74 -1.68 -8.04
CA ARG A 101 16.68 -2.71 -7.95
C ARG A 101 16.46 -3.45 -9.27
N LEU A 102 16.94 -2.89 -10.38
CA LEU A 102 16.92 -3.49 -11.71
C LEU A 102 18.35 -3.53 -12.25
N TYR A 103 18.83 -4.72 -12.59
CA TYR A 103 20.16 -4.99 -13.11
C TYR A 103 20.09 -5.59 -14.50
N ASP A 104 21.18 -5.42 -15.27
CA ASP A 104 21.39 -6.27 -16.44
C ASP A 104 21.69 -7.70 -15.96
N SER A 105 21.16 -8.70 -16.63
CA SER A 105 21.38 -10.10 -16.29
C SER A 105 22.84 -10.54 -16.34
N GLU A 106 23.72 -9.79 -17.00
CA GLU A 106 25.16 -10.07 -17.06
C GLU A 106 25.92 -9.61 -15.81
N VAL A 107 25.29 -8.82 -14.93
CA VAL A 107 25.88 -8.38 -13.65
C VAL A 107 26.12 -9.57 -12.74
N ARG A 108 27.36 -9.69 -12.24
CA ARG A 108 27.77 -10.72 -11.28
C ARG A 108 28.07 -10.19 -9.88
N LEU A 109 28.32 -8.89 -9.75
CA LEU A 109 28.65 -8.25 -8.48
C LEU A 109 27.55 -7.27 -8.11
N LEU A 110 26.96 -7.44 -6.92
CA LEU A 110 26.01 -6.47 -6.37
C LEU A 110 26.67 -5.70 -5.25
N LYS A 111 26.45 -4.37 -5.20
CA LYS A 111 26.84 -3.56 -4.04
C LYS A 111 25.69 -3.54 -3.05
N VAL A 112 25.97 -3.96 -1.82
CA VAL A 112 24.98 -4.08 -0.75
C VAL A 112 25.49 -3.36 0.49
N LYS A 113 24.59 -2.62 1.14
CA LYS A 113 24.85 -1.86 2.36
C LYS A 113 23.93 -2.36 3.49
N LEU A 114 24.51 -2.55 4.68
CA LEU A 114 23.79 -2.68 5.94
C LEU A 114 24.02 -1.40 6.74
N ASP A 115 22.96 -0.79 7.26
CA ASP A 115 23.05 0.45 8.04
C ASP A 115 21.92 0.55 9.05
N GLU A 116 22.03 1.51 9.97
CA GLU A 116 20.99 1.83 10.95
C GLU A 116 19.96 2.78 10.33
N PHE A 117 18.68 2.39 10.38
CA PHE A 117 17.57 3.27 10.00
C PHE A 117 17.25 4.25 11.12
N TYR A 118 17.36 3.79 12.37
CA TYR A 118 17.28 4.59 13.58
C TYR A 118 18.27 4.05 14.62
N LYS A 119 18.68 4.91 15.56
CA LYS A 119 19.67 4.56 16.58
C LYS A 119 19.04 3.75 17.72
N VAL A 120 19.73 2.69 18.14
CA VAL A 120 19.42 1.91 19.34
C VAL A 120 20.69 1.74 20.16
N GLU A 121 20.63 2.08 21.44
CA GLU A 121 21.77 1.88 22.35
C GLU A 121 22.07 0.39 22.50
N ARG A 122 23.32 0.01 22.25
CA ARG A 122 23.74 -1.39 22.31
C ARG A 122 24.13 -1.77 23.73
N SER A 123 23.29 -2.58 24.38
CA SER A 123 23.50 -3.09 25.74
C SER A 123 23.99 -4.55 25.81
N PHE A 124 24.52 -5.09 24.71
CA PHE A 124 25.01 -6.48 24.62
C PHE A 124 26.34 -6.58 23.86
N SER A 125 27.18 -7.55 24.24
CA SER A 125 28.53 -7.75 23.69
C SER A 125 28.68 -8.98 22.76
N ASP A 126 27.57 -9.63 22.40
CA ASP A 126 27.59 -10.82 21.54
C ASP A 126 28.25 -10.54 20.18
N LYS A 127 28.86 -11.58 19.60
CA LYS A 127 29.35 -11.52 18.21
C LYS A 127 28.16 -11.54 17.26
N ILE A 128 28.21 -10.65 16.28
CA ILE A 128 27.14 -10.45 15.29
C ILE A 128 27.67 -10.85 13.93
N SER A 129 26.96 -11.73 13.24
CA SER A 129 27.24 -12.08 11.85
C SER A 129 26.10 -11.60 10.96
N TRP A 130 26.45 -11.05 9.81
CA TRP A 130 25.52 -10.65 8.76
C TRP A 130 25.65 -11.63 7.61
N ARG A 131 24.53 -12.25 7.22
CA ARG A 131 24.46 -13.22 6.12
C ARG A 131 23.52 -12.73 5.04
N LEU A 132 23.97 -12.80 3.79
CA LEU A 132 23.17 -12.52 2.61
C LEU A 132 22.93 -13.82 1.83
N SER A 133 21.69 -14.01 1.41
CA SER A 133 21.29 -15.11 0.52
C SER A 133 20.37 -14.61 -0.58
N ILE A 134 20.42 -15.27 -1.74
CA ILE A 134 19.55 -14.99 -2.87
C ILE A 134 18.64 -16.18 -3.11
N SER A 135 17.36 -15.93 -3.36
CA SER A 135 16.35 -16.96 -3.67
C SER A 135 15.41 -16.49 -4.78
N ASP A 136 14.59 -17.41 -5.30
CA ASP A 136 13.42 -17.02 -6.09
C ASP A 136 12.42 -16.20 -5.24
N THR A 137 11.42 -15.60 -5.89
CA THR A 137 10.37 -14.78 -5.22
C THR A 137 9.47 -15.56 -4.25
N ARG A 138 9.53 -16.90 -4.26
CA ARG A 138 8.84 -17.77 -3.30
C ARG A 138 9.74 -18.20 -2.15
N GLY A 139 10.98 -17.70 -2.08
CA GLY A 139 11.97 -18.09 -1.08
C GLY A 139 12.61 -19.46 -1.33
N LYS A 140 12.37 -20.09 -2.48
CA LYS A 140 12.96 -21.38 -2.85
C LYS A 140 14.31 -21.18 -3.52
N ASN A 141 15.11 -22.26 -3.59
CA ASN A 141 16.45 -22.25 -4.19
C ASN A 141 17.39 -21.21 -3.54
N SER A 142 17.26 -21.01 -2.23
CA SER A 142 18.07 -20.04 -1.49
C SER A 142 19.54 -20.47 -1.48
N LYS A 143 20.43 -19.56 -1.87
CA LYS A 143 21.89 -19.73 -1.86
C LYS A 143 22.52 -18.63 -1.01
N VAL A 144 23.34 -19.00 -0.03
CA VAL A 144 24.18 -18.04 0.70
C VAL A 144 25.27 -17.53 -0.25
N VAL A 145 25.37 -16.20 -0.37
CA VAL A 145 26.31 -15.52 -1.27
C VAL A 145 27.34 -14.70 -0.51
N TYR A 146 27.08 -14.38 0.77
CA TYR A 146 28.01 -13.61 1.59
C TYR A 146 27.75 -13.84 3.08
N THR A 147 28.81 -13.85 3.88
CA THR A 147 28.72 -13.85 5.35
C THR A 147 29.92 -13.12 5.93
N THR A 148 29.69 -12.21 6.87
CA THR A 148 30.76 -11.47 7.55
C THR A 148 30.39 -11.14 8.99
N ASN A 149 31.36 -10.71 9.79
CA ASN A 149 31.10 -10.19 11.14
C ASN A 149 30.79 -8.69 11.08
N VAL A 150 29.81 -8.25 11.85
CA VAL A 150 29.45 -6.82 11.97
C VAL A 150 30.25 -6.20 13.11
N GLN A 151 31.32 -5.47 12.76
CA GLN A 151 32.15 -4.74 13.73
C GLN A 151 31.65 -3.31 13.94
N SER A 152 31.26 -2.63 12.85
CA SER A 152 30.73 -1.27 12.84
C SER A 152 29.69 -1.12 11.72
N LEU A 153 28.87 -0.06 11.82
CA LEU A 153 27.89 0.35 10.82
C LEU A 153 28.16 1.81 10.39
N PRO A 154 27.92 2.18 9.13
CA PRO A 154 27.44 1.32 8.03
C PRO A 154 28.48 0.30 7.57
N LEU A 155 28.00 -0.83 7.03
CA LEU A 155 28.82 -1.88 6.45
C LEU A 155 28.43 -2.09 4.99
N SER A 156 29.38 -1.87 4.07
CA SER A 156 29.19 -2.05 2.63
C SER A 156 30.02 -3.23 2.11
N CYS A 157 29.48 -3.98 1.16
CA CYS A 157 30.18 -5.09 0.52
C CYS A 157 29.79 -5.22 -0.96
N SER A 158 30.67 -5.87 -1.72
CA SER A 158 30.38 -6.36 -3.07
C SER A 158 30.20 -7.87 -3.01
N ILE A 159 29.03 -8.37 -3.36
CA ILE A 159 28.71 -9.80 -3.31
C ILE A 159 28.71 -10.42 -4.70
N ASP A 160 29.33 -11.58 -4.85
CA ASP A 160 29.28 -12.37 -6.09
C ASP A 160 28.03 -13.26 -6.09
N ILE A 161 27.14 -12.98 -7.02
CA ILE A 161 25.86 -13.69 -7.18
C ILE A 161 25.95 -14.82 -8.21
N GLY A 162 27.10 -14.98 -8.87
CA GLY A 162 27.31 -15.90 -9.97
C GLY A 162 26.46 -15.55 -11.20
N ASN A 163 26.14 -16.56 -12.00
CA ASN A 163 25.29 -16.40 -13.18
C ASN A 163 23.81 -16.64 -12.80
N LEU A 164 23.07 -15.56 -12.54
CA LEU A 164 21.61 -15.63 -12.40
C LEU A 164 20.94 -15.56 -13.78
N LYS A 165 19.84 -16.29 -13.95
CA LYS A 165 18.97 -16.14 -15.14
C LYS A 165 18.16 -14.85 -15.02
N GLU A 166 17.65 -14.34 -16.14
CA GLU A 166 16.64 -13.28 -16.12
C GLU A 166 15.47 -13.69 -15.20
N GLY A 167 14.99 -12.74 -14.40
CA GLY A 167 13.94 -13.00 -13.41
C GLY A 167 13.95 -12.02 -12.24
N ASP A 168 12.95 -12.17 -11.38
CA ASP A 168 12.84 -11.47 -10.11
C ASP A 168 13.34 -12.40 -8.98
N TYR A 169 14.10 -11.84 -8.04
CA TYR A 169 14.74 -12.56 -6.94
C TYR A 169 14.63 -11.78 -5.64
N LEU A 170 14.72 -12.50 -4.52
CA LEU A 170 14.82 -11.88 -3.19
C LEU A 170 16.27 -11.94 -2.71
N LEU A 171 16.83 -10.78 -2.37
CA LEU A 171 18.04 -10.72 -1.55
C LEU A 171 17.60 -10.68 -0.08
N LYS A 172 17.84 -11.78 0.62
CA LYS A 172 17.54 -11.94 2.04
C LYS A 172 18.77 -11.59 2.87
N SER A 173 18.59 -10.66 3.80
CA SER A 173 19.57 -10.18 4.78
C SER A 173 19.20 -10.69 6.16
N GLU A 174 20.11 -11.43 6.79
CA GLU A 174 19.90 -12.04 8.08
C GLU A 174 20.95 -11.56 9.08
N ILE A 175 20.48 -11.11 10.24
CA ILE A 175 21.31 -10.79 11.40
C ILE A 175 21.34 -12.02 12.30
N ILE A 176 22.53 -12.55 12.55
CA ILE A 176 22.75 -13.77 13.31
C ILE A 176 23.54 -13.43 14.57
N ILE A 177 22.98 -13.78 15.73
CA ILE A 177 23.61 -13.61 17.04
C ILE A 177 23.49 -14.93 17.78
N ASN A 178 24.59 -15.44 18.34
CA ASN A 178 24.63 -16.71 19.06
C ASN A 178 24.03 -17.89 18.26
N ARG A 179 24.35 -17.96 16.96
CA ARG A 179 23.86 -18.96 15.99
C ARG A 179 22.35 -18.94 15.74
N LYS A 180 21.62 -17.93 16.23
CA LYS A 180 20.20 -17.71 15.96
C LYS A 180 20.02 -16.55 15.00
N ILE A 181 19.09 -16.69 14.05
CA ILE A 181 18.65 -15.59 13.20
C ILE A 181 17.74 -14.71 14.06
N ILE A 182 18.14 -13.46 14.28
CA ILE A 182 17.41 -12.49 15.11
C ILE A 182 16.49 -11.64 14.24
N SER A 183 16.97 -11.20 13.07
CA SER A 183 16.16 -10.43 12.12
C SER A 183 16.40 -10.91 10.69
N THR A 184 15.35 -10.83 9.88
CA THR A 184 15.37 -11.10 8.45
C THR A 184 14.75 -9.92 7.72
N LYS A 185 15.48 -9.32 6.79
CA LYS A 185 14.99 -8.30 5.86
C LYS A 185 15.15 -8.82 4.42
N THR A 186 14.26 -8.43 3.53
CA THR A 186 14.35 -8.78 2.09
C THR A 186 14.28 -7.54 1.24
N ILE A 187 15.03 -7.49 0.14
CA ILE A 187 14.78 -6.56 -0.98
C ILE A 187 14.54 -7.36 -2.25
N LEU A 188 13.65 -6.90 -3.11
CA LEU A 188 13.41 -7.50 -4.41
C LEU A 188 14.38 -6.92 -5.44
N LEU A 189 15.06 -7.80 -6.18
CA LEU A 189 15.96 -7.45 -7.27
C LEU A 189 15.48 -8.10 -8.58
N SER A 190 15.55 -7.37 -9.67
CA SER A 190 15.17 -7.86 -11.00
C SER A 190 16.38 -7.87 -11.94
N PHE A 191 16.51 -8.93 -12.73
CA PHE A 191 17.56 -9.10 -13.72
C PHE A 191 16.92 -9.25 -15.10
N ILE A 192 17.24 -8.33 -16.01
CA ILE A 192 16.69 -8.30 -17.37
C ILE A 192 17.84 -8.03 -18.34
N LYS A 193 18.01 -8.90 -19.33
CA LYS A 193 19.03 -8.75 -20.37
C LYS A 193 18.75 -7.52 -21.22
N SER A 194 19.76 -6.67 -21.40
CA SER A 194 19.72 -5.49 -22.27
C SER A 194 18.50 -4.61 -21.99
N PHE A 195 18.13 -4.43 -20.71
CA PHE A 195 16.89 -3.75 -20.36
C PHE A 195 16.81 -2.33 -20.94
N GLY A 196 17.95 -1.62 -21.04
CA GLY A 196 18.00 -0.28 -21.63
C GLY A 196 17.47 -0.23 -23.06
N GLU A 197 17.91 -1.17 -23.91
CA GLU A 197 17.45 -1.29 -25.30
C GLU A 197 15.97 -1.70 -25.37
N LYS A 198 15.55 -2.65 -24.52
CA LYS A 198 14.15 -3.08 -24.44
C LYS A 198 13.22 -1.91 -24.08
N LEU A 199 13.58 -1.10 -23.07
CA LEU A 199 12.79 0.05 -22.64
C LEU A 199 12.75 1.16 -23.72
N ALA A 200 13.86 1.42 -24.42
CA ALA A 200 13.90 2.39 -25.51
C ALA A 200 13.01 1.97 -26.69
N ARG A 201 13.00 0.68 -27.04
CA ARG A 201 12.11 0.13 -28.07
C ARG A 201 10.64 0.32 -27.69
N TRP A 202 10.27 -0.01 -26.46
CA TRP A 202 8.89 0.14 -25.98
C TRP A 202 8.44 1.60 -25.94
N GLU A 203 9.32 2.51 -25.54
CA GLU A 203 9.03 3.95 -25.59
C GLU A 203 8.68 4.42 -27.01
N LYS A 204 9.47 4.02 -28.00
CA LYS A 204 9.21 4.35 -29.40
C LYS A 204 7.84 3.81 -29.84
N LEU A 205 7.56 2.53 -29.60
CA LEU A 205 6.29 1.89 -29.99
C LEU A 205 5.06 2.57 -29.35
N ILE A 206 5.13 2.91 -28.06
CA ILE A 206 4.02 3.56 -27.34
C ILE A 206 3.78 4.99 -27.85
N ASN A 207 4.85 5.71 -28.20
CA ASN A 207 4.77 7.08 -28.70
C ASN A 207 4.28 7.16 -30.15
N GLU A 208 4.57 6.15 -30.98
CA GLU A 208 4.07 6.06 -32.36
C GLU A 208 2.57 5.72 -32.44
N SER A 209 2.00 5.10 -31.38
CA SER A 209 0.57 4.81 -31.30
C SER A 209 -0.26 6.10 -31.14
N LYS A 210 -1.19 6.31 -32.08
CA LYS A 210 -2.12 7.45 -32.09
C LYS A 210 -3.41 7.25 -31.28
N GLU A 211 -3.79 6.01 -31.01
CA GLU A 211 -5.03 5.69 -30.29
C GLU A 211 -4.82 5.81 -28.76
N SER A 212 -5.62 6.66 -28.11
CA SER A 212 -5.69 6.73 -26.65
C SER A 212 -6.58 5.60 -26.14
N SER A 213 -6.00 4.63 -25.43
CA SER A 213 -6.72 3.50 -24.85
C SER A 213 -6.16 3.18 -23.47
N TRP A 214 -6.96 2.52 -22.63
CA TRP A 214 -6.47 2.04 -21.33
C TRP A 214 -5.21 1.18 -21.47
N ARG A 215 -5.06 0.42 -22.56
CA ARG A 215 -3.86 -0.40 -22.83
C ARG A 215 -2.63 0.47 -23.02
N ARG A 216 -2.71 1.48 -23.88
CA ARG A 216 -1.60 2.39 -24.15
C ARG A 216 -1.19 3.16 -22.90
N GLU A 217 -2.16 3.72 -22.18
CA GLU A 217 -1.86 4.49 -20.97
C GLU A 217 -1.34 3.59 -19.83
N THR A 218 -1.81 2.34 -19.76
CA THR A 218 -1.25 1.34 -18.85
C THR A 218 0.20 1.04 -19.22
N MET A 219 0.50 0.73 -20.49
CA MET A 219 1.87 0.51 -20.97
C MET A 219 2.79 1.70 -20.67
N ARG A 220 2.30 2.93 -20.86
CA ARG A 220 3.05 4.17 -20.56
C ARG A 220 3.44 4.23 -19.08
N GLU A 221 2.52 3.87 -18.18
CA GLU A 221 2.79 3.86 -16.73
C GLU A 221 3.74 2.73 -16.31
N TYR A 222 3.59 1.51 -16.87
CA TYR A 222 4.57 0.44 -16.67
C TYR A 222 5.97 0.88 -17.12
N LEU A 223 6.09 1.46 -18.33
CA LEU A 223 7.35 1.97 -18.85
C LEU A 223 7.95 3.07 -17.94
N ARG A 224 7.12 3.99 -17.43
CA ARG A 224 7.56 5.03 -16.49
C ARG A 224 8.16 4.43 -15.21
N ILE A 225 7.51 3.40 -14.66
CA ILE A 225 7.99 2.68 -13.47
C ILE A 225 9.32 1.98 -13.76
N LEU A 226 9.40 1.23 -14.86
CA LEU A 226 10.63 0.51 -15.26
C LEU A 226 11.80 1.48 -15.51
N LYS A 227 11.54 2.64 -16.12
CA LYS A 227 12.54 3.70 -16.30
C LYS A 227 13.02 4.32 -14.99
N ASN A 228 12.16 4.44 -13.99
CA ASN A 228 12.60 4.90 -12.67
C ASN A 228 13.55 3.88 -12.03
N LEU A 229 13.25 2.59 -12.15
CA LEU A 229 14.11 1.51 -11.65
C LEU A 229 15.46 1.47 -12.40
N SER A 230 15.47 1.66 -13.73
CA SER A 230 16.71 1.74 -14.51
C SER A 230 17.58 2.95 -14.18
N GLN A 231 17.00 3.96 -13.52
CA GLN A 231 17.71 5.14 -13.00
C GLN A 231 18.06 4.98 -11.51
N ASN A 232 18.02 3.75 -10.99
CA ASN A 232 18.31 3.39 -9.60
C ASN A 232 17.44 4.12 -8.57
N LYS A 233 16.22 4.55 -8.95
CA LYS A 233 15.28 5.14 -7.98
C LYS A 233 14.67 4.04 -7.13
N VAL A 234 14.58 4.30 -5.82
CA VAL A 234 13.86 3.44 -4.88
C VAL A 234 12.40 3.86 -4.89
N LEU A 235 11.53 2.94 -5.28
CA LEU A 235 10.09 3.17 -5.26
C LEU A 235 9.51 2.82 -3.89
N GLU A 236 8.29 3.27 -3.61
CA GLU A 236 7.62 3.07 -2.32
C GLU A 236 7.42 1.59 -1.93
N MET A 237 7.56 0.66 -2.89
CA MET A 237 7.38 -0.77 -2.69
C MET A 237 8.35 -1.56 -3.56
N ASP A 238 8.46 -2.85 -3.27
CA ASP A 238 9.14 -3.80 -4.13
C ASP A 238 8.38 -3.97 -5.44
N ILE A 239 9.03 -3.65 -6.56
CA ILE A 239 8.47 -3.78 -7.91
C ILE A 239 9.21 -4.91 -8.65
N PRO A 240 8.54 -6.04 -8.96
CA PRO A 240 9.12 -7.11 -9.75
C PRO A 240 9.23 -6.69 -11.22
N ALA A 241 10.34 -6.05 -11.58
CA ALA A 241 10.51 -5.41 -12.88
C ALA A 241 10.46 -6.42 -14.04
N PHE A 242 10.93 -7.65 -13.85
CA PHE A 242 10.87 -8.68 -14.89
C PHE A 242 9.42 -9.09 -15.17
N GLU A 243 8.63 -9.38 -14.12
CA GLU A 243 7.20 -9.66 -14.26
C GLU A 243 6.42 -8.42 -14.76
N PHE A 244 6.78 -7.21 -14.34
CA PHE A 244 6.17 -5.97 -14.83
C PHE A 244 6.37 -5.78 -16.33
N LEU A 245 7.58 -6.03 -16.83
CA LEU A 245 7.87 -6.03 -18.26
C LEU A 245 7.01 -7.08 -18.97
N ALA A 246 7.03 -8.34 -18.51
CA ALA A 246 6.23 -9.41 -19.10
C ALA A 246 4.71 -9.14 -19.09
N ARG A 247 4.19 -8.44 -18.08
CA ARG A 247 2.79 -7.97 -18.06
C ARG A 247 2.54 -6.92 -19.12
N MET A 248 3.40 -5.91 -19.18
CA MET A 248 3.31 -4.84 -20.18
C MET A 248 3.28 -5.40 -21.61
N GLU A 249 4.16 -6.36 -21.91
CA GLU A 249 4.26 -6.99 -23.24
C GLU A 249 3.01 -7.79 -23.64
N ARG A 250 2.23 -8.26 -22.65
CA ARG A 250 1.01 -9.07 -22.88
C ARG A 250 -0.30 -8.27 -22.86
N LEU A 251 -0.28 -6.97 -22.56
CA LEU A 251 -1.49 -6.15 -22.41
C LEU A 251 -2.40 -6.11 -23.67
N ASN A 252 -1.83 -6.32 -24.86
CA ASN A 252 -2.62 -6.39 -26.10
C ASN A 252 -3.41 -7.69 -26.24
N SER A 253 -2.93 -8.78 -25.64
CA SER A 253 -3.53 -10.12 -25.77
C SER A 253 -4.24 -10.60 -24.50
N PHE A 254 -4.09 -9.88 -23.38
CA PHE A 254 -4.63 -10.30 -22.09
C PHE A 254 -5.27 -9.14 -21.34
N LEU A 255 -6.47 -9.38 -20.80
CA LEU A 255 -7.15 -8.46 -19.90
C LEU A 255 -6.61 -8.66 -18.47
N PRO A 256 -5.97 -7.65 -17.85
CA PRO A 256 -5.43 -7.79 -16.50
C PRO A 256 -6.49 -8.17 -15.48
N ARG A 257 -6.19 -9.13 -14.61
CA ARG A 257 -7.05 -9.42 -13.45
C ARG A 257 -6.52 -8.84 -12.15
N GLN A 258 -5.23 -8.55 -12.09
CA GLN A 258 -4.58 -8.00 -10.90
C GLN A 258 -3.43 -7.09 -11.31
N GLY A 259 -3.11 -6.11 -10.45
CA GLY A 259 -1.97 -5.21 -10.64
C GLY A 259 -2.37 -3.83 -11.10
N LEU A 260 -1.50 -3.16 -11.86
CA LEU A 260 -1.69 -1.77 -12.27
C LEU A 260 -2.50 -1.68 -13.58
N LEU A 261 -3.49 -0.78 -13.58
CA LEU A 261 -4.31 -0.41 -14.74
C LEU A 261 -4.48 1.10 -14.78
N VAL A 262 -4.39 1.70 -15.96
CA VAL A 262 -4.61 3.13 -16.16
C VAL A 262 -5.88 3.32 -16.98
N ILE A 263 -6.87 3.97 -16.37
CA ILE A 263 -8.20 4.15 -16.94
C ILE A 263 -8.34 5.61 -17.38
N PRO A 264 -8.29 5.92 -18.70
CA PRO A 264 -8.61 7.25 -19.21
C PRO A 264 -10.10 7.50 -18.99
N TYR A 265 -10.46 8.59 -18.33
CA TYR A 265 -11.87 8.94 -18.03
C TYR A 265 -12.28 10.32 -18.57
N THR A 266 -11.33 11.05 -19.15
CA THR A 266 -11.57 12.17 -20.08
C THR A 266 -10.45 12.18 -21.14
N PRO A 267 -10.55 12.95 -22.23
CA PRO A 267 -9.46 13.07 -23.21
C PRO A 267 -8.13 13.60 -22.62
N ALA A 268 -8.18 14.33 -21.50
CA ALA A 268 -7.02 14.96 -20.88
C ALA A 268 -6.55 14.26 -19.61
N GLU A 269 -7.34 13.34 -19.03
CA GLU A 269 -7.07 12.75 -17.73
C GLU A 269 -7.22 11.24 -17.74
N ALA A 270 -6.28 10.58 -17.05
CA ALA A 270 -6.30 9.15 -16.83
C ALA A 270 -5.94 8.82 -15.38
N GLN A 271 -6.62 7.83 -14.83
CA GLN A 271 -6.47 7.42 -13.45
C GLN A 271 -5.60 6.17 -13.37
N VAL A 272 -4.39 6.31 -12.81
CA VAL A 272 -3.61 5.15 -12.39
C VAL A 272 -4.28 4.48 -11.21
N SER A 273 -4.50 3.17 -11.29
CA SER A 273 -5.22 2.38 -10.31
C SER A 273 -4.55 1.02 -10.09
N ARG A 274 -4.73 0.46 -8.90
CA ARG A 274 -4.57 -0.98 -8.66
C ARG A 274 -5.92 -1.66 -8.80
N ILE A 275 -5.91 -2.84 -9.39
CA ILE A 275 -7.11 -3.65 -9.59
C ILE A 275 -6.94 -5.04 -8.99
N PHE A 276 -8.06 -5.60 -8.56
CA PHE A 276 -8.28 -7.02 -8.36
C PHE A 276 -9.61 -7.41 -8.99
N VAL A 277 -9.58 -8.48 -9.78
CA VAL A 277 -10.71 -9.07 -10.47
C VAL A 277 -10.76 -10.55 -10.07
N PRO A 278 -11.94 -11.07 -9.66
CA PRO A 278 -12.09 -12.45 -9.21
C PRO A 278 -11.61 -13.51 -10.23
N GLU A 279 -11.21 -14.68 -9.73
CA GLU A 279 -10.71 -15.79 -10.57
C GLU A 279 -11.80 -16.36 -11.48
N ASP A 280 -13.06 -16.31 -11.06
CA ASP A 280 -14.24 -16.74 -11.80
C ASP A 280 -14.79 -15.69 -12.77
N TYR A 281 -14.15 -14.51 -12.87
CA TYR A 281 -14.59 -13.43 -13.75
C TYR A 281 -14.84 -13.91 -15.18
N SER A 282 -16.03 -13.54 -15.69
CA SER A 282 -16.48 -13.81 -17.05
C SER A 282 -17.44 -12.72 -17.48
N ASP A 283 -17.37 -12.30 -18.74
CA ASP A 283 -18.25 -11.27 -19.29
C ASP A 283 -19.73 -11.68 -19.35
N ARG A 284 -20.08 -12.93 -19.03
CA ARG A 284 -21.46 -13.43 -18.99
C ARG A 284 -22.25 -13.02 -17.74
N LYS A 285 -21.59 -12.50 -16.71
CA LYS A 285 -22.20 -12.10 -15.44
C LYS A 285 -21.63 -10.75 -15.02
N ALA A 286 -22.47 -9.89 -14.45
CA ALA A 286 -22.06 -8.64 -13.85
C ALA A 286 -21.53 -8.86 -12.42
N TYR A 287 -20.45 -8.16 -12.07
CA TYR A 287 -19.78 -8.29 -10.77
C TYR A 287 -19.91 -7.00 -9.95
N PRO A 288 -20.22 -7.07 -8.64
CA PRO A 288 -20.14 -5.90 -7.76
C PRO A 288 -18.75 -5.28 -7.80
N LEU A 289 -18.71 -3.95 -7.66
CA LEU A 289 -17.48 -3.15 -7.74
C LEU A 289 -17.26 -2.41 -6.42
N VAL A 290 -16.08 -2.54 -5.83
CA VAL A 290 -15.61 -1.72 -4.72
C VAL A 290 -14.56 -0.73 -5.22
N ILE A 291 -14.79 0.56 -4.98
CA ILE A 291 -13.82 1.63 -5.22
C ILE A 291 -13.22 2.06 -3.87
N ALA A 292 -11.89 1.97 -3.74
CA ALA A 292 -11.20 2.22 -2.47
C ALA A 292 -10.30 3.46 -2.53
N LEU A 293 -10.65 4.52 -1.79
CA LEU A 293 -9.96 5.82 -1.78
C LEU A 293 -9.07 5.98 -0.55
N HIS A 294 -7.75 6.03 -0.76
CA HIS A 294 -6.77 6.05 0.34
C HIS A 294 -6.65 7.42 1.03
N GLY A 295 -6.04 7.43 2.21
CA GLY A 295 -5.75 8.65 2.96
C GLY A 295 -4.64 9.52 2.36
N ALA A 296 -4.43 10.71 2.92
CA ALA A 296 -3.40 11.63 2.46
C ALA A 296 -1.99 11.00 2.58
N GLY A 297 -1.15 11.22 1.57
CA GLY A 297 0.21 10.67 1.52
C GLY A 297 0.30 9.21 1.07
N GLY A 298 -0.84 8.52 0.87
CA GLY A 298 -0.91 7.20 0.25
C GLY A 298 -0.87 7.23 -1.28
N SER A 299 -1.06 6.04 -1.87
CA SER A 299 -1.14 5.80 -3.30
C SER A 299 -2.18 4.71 -3.60
N GLU A 300 -2.34 4.36 -4.88
CA GLU A 300 -3.18 3.24 -5.35
C GLU A 300 -2.85 1.90 -4.66
N ASN A 301 -1.67 1.80 -4.05
CA ASN A 301 -1.17 0.59 -3.45
C ASN A 301 -1.60 0.40 -2.00
N LEU A 302 -2.01 1.46 -1.29
CA LEU A 302 -2.18 1.41 0.16
C LEU A 302 -3.26 0.41 0.60
N PHE A 303 -4.38 0.34 -0.11
CA PHE A 303 -5.41 -0.68 0.14
C PHE A 303 -4.98 -2.10 -0.26
N PHE A 304 -4.03 -2.25 -1.19
CA PHE A 304 -3.59 -3.56 -1.65
C PHE A 304 -2.48 -4.17 -0.80
N GLU A 305 -1.65 -3.32 -0.17
CA GLU A 305 -0.44 -3.76 0.53
C GLU A 305 -0.41 -3.39 2.02
N GLY A 306 -1.13 -2.33 2.42
CA GLY A 306 -1.31 -1.92 3.81
C GLY A 306 -2.76 -2.10 4.25
N TYR A 307 -3.21 -1.31 5.23
CA TYR A 307 -4.58 -1.34 5.78
C TYR A 307 -5.02 -2.77 6.15
N GLY A 308 -4.15 -3.45 6.90
CA GLY A 308 -4.32 -4.85 7.25
C GLY A 308 -3.71 -5.80 6.23
N ASN A 309 -2.53 -5.47 5.69
CA ASN A 309 -1.80 -6.30 4.73
C ASN A 309 -2.67 -6.72 3.52
N GLY A 310 -3.41 -5.75 2.96
CA GLY A 310 -4.28 -5.99 1.81
C GLY A 310 -5.58 -6.74 2.15
N LYS A 311 -6.07 -6.67 3.40
CA LYS A 311 -7.29 -7.36 3.86
C LYS A 311 -8.50 -7.16 2.95
N ILE A 312 -8.67 -5.96 2.39
CA ILE A 312 -9.76 -5.66 1.44
C ILE A 312 -9.68 -6.53 0.16
N VAL A 313 -8.48 -6.87 -0.32
CA VAL A 313 -8.30 -7.74 -1.49
C VAL A 313 -8.83 -9.14 -1.18
N LYS A 314 -8.54 -9.66 0.03
CA LYS A 314 -9.08 -10.93 0.50
C LYS A 314 -10.61 -10.88 0.61
N LEU A 315 -11.16 -9.82 1.21
CA LEU A 315 -12.61 -9.66 1.36
C LEU A 315 -13.34 -9.58 0.02
N CYS A 316 -12.76 -8.92 -0.99
CA CYS A 316 -13.29 -8.92 -2.36
C CYS A 316 -13.12 -10.28 -3.04
N LYS A 317 -11.99 -10.98 -2.83
CA LYS A 317 -11.77 -12.34 -3.35
C LYS A 317 -12.83 -13.31 -2.83
N ASP A 318 -13.07 -13.32 -1.52
CA ASP A 318 -13.99 -14.25 -0.86
C ASP A 318 -15.46 -14.04 -1.32
N ARG A 319 -15.80 -12.84 -1.79
CA ARG A 319 -17.13 -12.47 -2.29
C ARG A 319 -17.29 -12.54 -3.80
N GLY A 320 -16.19 -12.72 -4.53
CA GLY A 320 -16.17 -12.58 -5.99
C GLY A 320 -16.54 -11.15 -6.41
N TRP A 321 -15.94 -10.13 -5.80
CA TRP A 321 -16.14 -8.72 -6.14
C TRP A 321 -14.91 -8.12 -6.82
N ILE A 322 -15.13 -7.18 -7.74
CA ILE A 322 -14.05 -6.41 -8.35
C ILE A 322 -13.64 -5.31 -7.36
N LEU A 323 -12.34 -5.07 -7.21
CA LEU A 323 -11.77 -3.99 -6.41
C LEU A 323 -10.91 -3.11 -7.29
N ILE A 324 -11.12 -1.79 -7.20
CA ILE A 324 -10.29 -0.79 -7.86
C ILE A 324 -9.89 0.28 -6.83
N ALA A 325 -8.58 0.50 -6.66
CA ALA A 325 -8.04 1.57 -5.83
C ALA A 325 -7.32 2.60 -6.73
N PRO A 326 -7.90 3.78 -6.98
CA PRO A 326 -7.23 4.84 -7.74
C PRO A 326 -6.15 5.56 -6.90
N ARG A 327 -5.10 6.05 -7.58
CA ARG A 327 -4.00 6.84 -6.97
C ARG A 327 -4.43 8.20 -6.39
N SER A 328 -5.45 8.83 -6.96
CA SER A 328 -6.01 10.07 -6.44
C SER A 328 -7.17 10.47 -7.32
N PHE A 329 -8.38 10.51 -6.75
CA PHE A 329 -9.59 10.77 -7.54
C PHE A 329 -10.06 12.24 -7.47
N GLY A 330 -9.60 13.02 -6.48
CA GLY A 330 -10.13 14.35 -6.22
C GLY A 330 -11.56 14.30 -5.67
N PHE A 331 -12.34 15.36 -5.89
CA PHE A 331 -13.66 15.55 -5.26
C PHE A 331 -14.85 15.60 -6.24
N SER A 332 -14.62 15.38 -7.54
CA SER A 332 -15.66 15.56 -8.58
C SER A 332 -16.48 14.28 -8.79
N ALA A 333 -17.80 14.35 -8.61
CA ALA A 333 -18.66 13.21 -8.89
C ALA A 333 -18.86 12.96 -10.39
N GLU A 334 -18.75 13.99 -11.23
CA GLU A 334 -18.73 13.82 -12.70
C GLU A 334 -17.54 12.98 -13.15
N LYS A 335 -16.33 13.30 -12.67
CA LYS A 335 -15.15 12.47 -12.97
C LYS A 335 -15.36 11.04 -12.49
N MET A 336 -15.99 10.84 -11.33
CA MET A 336 -16.25 9.50 -10.76
C MET A 336 -17.23 8.71 -11.63
N GLN A 337 -18.30 9.35 -12.08
CA GLN A 337 -19.23 8.74 -13.02
C GLN A 337 -18.51 8.31 -14.30
N ASN A 338 -17.74 9.20 -14.92
CA ASN A 338 -16.99 8.89 -16.14
C ASN A 338 -16.00 7.75 -15.92
N PHE A 339 -15.33 7.72 -14.77
CA PHE A 339 -14.42 6.62 -14.41
C PHE A 339 -15.16 5.28 -14.27
N ILE A 340 -16.30 5.24 -13.57
CA ILE A 340 -17.13 4.04 -13.46
C ILE A 340 -17.61 3.60 -14.85
N ASP A 341 -17.96 4.55 -15.72
CA ASP A 341 -18.38 4.27 -17.09
C ASP A 341 -17.28 3.64 -17.94
N GLU A 342 -16.04 4.09 -17.79
CA GLU A 342 -14.88 3.50 -18.47
C GLU A 342 -14.49 2.14 -17.88
N VAL A 343 -14.60 1.97 -16.55
CA VAL A 343 -14.45 0.66 -15.92
C VAL A 343 -15.46 -0.34 -16.48
N ALA A 344 -16.72 0.07 -16.66
CA ALA A 344 -17.77 -0.78 -17.22
C ALA A 344 -17.54 -1.22 -18.67
N LYS A 345 -16.68 -0.50 -19.42
CA LYS A 345 -16.25 -0.90 -20.77
C LYS A 345 -15.13 -1.94 -20.75
N ILE A 346 -14.39 -2.03 -19.64
CA ILE A 346 -13.25 -2.93 -19.46
C ILE A 346 -13.70 -4.22 -18.74
N TYR A 347 -14.57 -4.09 -17.73
CA TYR A 347 -15.10 -5.19 -16.95
C TYR A 347 -16.63 -5.12 -16.85
N ASN A 348 -17.31 -6.28 -16.92
CA ASN A 348 -18.74 -6.38 -16.72
C ASN A 348 -19.09 -6.16 -15.24
N ILE A 349 -19.36 -4.91 -14.88
CA ILE A 349 -19.71 -4.51 -13.51
C ILE A 349 -21.23 -4.47 -13.30
N ASP A 350 -21.66 -4.83 -12.08
CA ASP A 350 -23.01 -4.60 -11.62
C ASP A 350 -23.17 -3.15 -11.12
N ARG A 351 -23.75 -2.32 -11.97
CA ARG A 351 -23.94 -0.88 -11.68
C ARG A 351 -24.90 -0.60 -10.52
N LYS A 352 -25.72 -1.58 -10.09
CA LYS A 352 -26.57 -1.42 -8.90
C LYS A 352 -25.77 -1.62 -7.61
N ASN A 353 -24.67 -2.37 -7.70
CA ASN A 353 -23.84 -2.82 -6.59
C ASN A 353 -22.41 -2.26 -6.73
N VAL A 354 -22.32 -0.93 -6.91
CA VAL A 354 -21.07 -0.17 -6.82
C VAL A 354 -20.94 0.39 -5.40
N PHE A 355 -19.90 -0.01 -4.70
CA PHE A 355 -19.58 0.44 -3.35
C PHE A 355 -18.36 1.33 -3.36
N ILE A 356 -18.34 2.32 -2.45
CA ILE A 356 -17.17 3.16 -2.25
C ILE A 356 -16.76 3.16 -0.77
N ILE A 357 -15.48 2.93 -0.55
CA ILE A 357 -14.84 2.95 0.77
C ILE A 357 -13.71 3.97 0.76
N GLY A 358 -13.64 4.79 1.80
CA GLY A 358 -12.60 5.81 1.91
C GLY A 358 -12.02 5.90 3.31
N HIS A 359 -10.72 6.23 3.39
CA HIS A 359 -10.02 6.54 4.65
C HIS A 359 -9.57 8.00 4.68
N SER A 360 -9.78 8.71 5.78
CA SER A 360 -9.24 10.06 6.01
C SER A 360 -9.55 11.02 4.84
N LEU A 361 -8.54 11.50 4.10
CA LEU A 361 -8.76 12.28 2.87
C LEU A 361 -9.65 11.55 1.84
N GLY A 362 -9.44 10.25 1.64
CA GLY A 362 -10.27 9.43 0.76
C GLY A 362 -11.71 9.27 1.27
N ALA A 363 -11.93 9.26 2.59
CA ALA A 363 -13.28 9.29 3.16
C ALA A 363 -13.97 10.63 2.88
N ILE A 364 -13.24 11.75 3.00
CA ILE A 364 -13.75 13.08 2.65
C ILE A 364 -14.06 13.15 1.15
N GLN A 365 -13.20 12.61 0.28
CA GLN A 365 -13.45 12.53 -1.16
C GLN A 365 -14.72 11.73 -1.46
N ALA A 366 -14.83 10.51 -0.92
CA ALA A 366 -16.01 9.66 -1.08
C ALA A 366 -17.28 10.38 -0.64
N LEU A 367 -17.25 11.02 0.53
CA LEU A 367 -18.39 11.75 1.08
C LEU A 367 -18.83 12.92 0.18
N ASN A 368 -17.90 13.69 -0.39
CA ASN A 368 -18.24 14.80 -1.30
C ASN A 368 -18.79 14.30 -2.63
N ILE A 369 -18.16 13.28 -3.22
CA ILE A 369 -18.61 12.65 -4.46
C ILE A 369 -20.03 12.11 -4.31
N VAL A 370 -20.28 11.40 -3.21
CA VAL A 370 -21.58 10.83 -2.90
C VAL A 370 -22.61 11.92 -2.65
N ALA A 371 -22.28 12.98 -1.92
CA ALA A 371 -23.21 14.09 -1.68
C ALA A 371 -23.68 14.77 -2.98
N GLU A 372 -22.86 14.74 -4.04
CA GLU A 372 -23.22 15.28 -5.35
C GLU A 372 -24.02 14.28 -6.20
N LYS A 373 -23.64 12.99 -6.21
CA LYS A 373 -24.33 11.94 -6.98
C LYS A 373 -24.54 10.65 -6.17
N PRO A 374 -25.49 10.61 -5.20
CA PRO A 374 -25.71 9.42 -4.36
C PRO A 374 -26.11 8.18 -5.15
N ALA A 375 -26.87 8.35 -6.23
CA ALA A 375 -27.39 7.27 -7.07
C ALA A 375 -26.32 6.43 -7.79
N LEU A 376 -25.06 6.87 -7.81
CA LEU A 376 -23.96 6.06 -8.35
C LEU A 376 -23.59 4.86 -7.47
N PHE A 377 -24.01 4.85 -6.20
CA PHE A 377 -23.53 3.89 -5.21
C PHE A 377 -24.67 3.09 -4.58
N GLY A 378 -24.39 1.81 -4.34
CA GLY A 378 -25.25 0.91 -3.55
C GLY A 378 -25.12 1.15 -2.05
N ALA A 379 -23.90 1.44 -1.57
CA ALA A 379 -23.57 1.76 -0.18
C ALA A 379 -22.18 2.41 -0.09
N ILE A 380 -21.91 3.07 1.05
CA ILE A 380 -20.62 3.74 1.30
C ILE A 380 -20.06 3.40 2.67
N ALA A 381 -18.73 3.32 2.79
CA ALA A 381 -18.02 3.17 4.05
C ALA A 381 -16.98 4.29 4.23
N LEU A 382 -17.11 5.04 5.34
CA LEU A 382 -16.32 6.22 5.64
C LEU A 382 -15.52 5.98 6.92
N ILE A 383 -14.21 5.83 6.78
CA ILE A 383 -13.31 5.48 7.89
C ILE A 383 -12.46 6.70 8.25
N SER A 384 -12.49 7.09 9.52
CA SER A 384 -11.75 8.24 10.05
C SER A 384 -12.08 9.55 9.31
N VAL A 385 -13.39 9.78 9.10
CA VAL A 385 -13.90 10.83 8.21
C VAL A 385 -14.06 12.18 8.91
N GLY A 386 -13.86 13.23 8.11
CA GLY A 386 -14.11 14.61 8.50
C GLY A 386 -15.58 15.04 8.39
N ARG A 387 -15.79 16.35 8.36
CA ARG A 387 -17.13 16.95 8.26
C ARG A 387 -17.69 16.87 6.84
N LEU A 388 -19.02 16.76 6.75
CA LEU A 388 -19.75 16.94 5.50
C LEU A 388 -19.77 18.42 5.11
N GLN A 389 -19.55 18.72 3.83
CA GLN A 389 -19.67 20.09 3.31
C GLN A 389 -21.06 20.38 2.74
N LYS A 390 -21.67 19.39 2.09
CA LYS A 390 -22.97 19.49 1.42
C LYS A 390 -23.78 18.22 1.69
N PHE A 391 -25.07 18.36 1.99
CA PHE A 391 -26.00 17.24 2.07
C PHE A 391 -26.93 17.24 0.87
N SER A 392 -27.30 16.05 0.40
CA SER A 392 -28.33 15.85 -0.63
C SER A 392 -29.44 15.00 -0.04
N GLU A 393 -30.69 15.36 -0.28
CA GLU A 393 -31.88 14.63 0.18
C GLU A 393 -31.85 13.15 -0.25
N GLN A 394 -31.28 12.87 -1.43
CA GLN A 394 -31.10 11.50 -1.95
C GLN A 394 -30.18 10.63 -1.07
N MET A 395 -29.33 11.22 -0.22
CA MET A 395 -28.52 10.47 0.73
C MET A 395 -29.36 9.80 1.81
N ARG A 396 -30.61 10.20 2.04
CA ARG A 396 -31.48 9.57 3.05
C ARG A 396 -31.72 8.08 2.78
N GLU A 397 -31.74 7.71 1.50
CA GLU A 397 -31.97 6.33 1.05
C GLU A 397 -30.67 5.53 0.88
N LEU A 398 -29.50 6.18 0.94
CA LEU A 398 -28.22 5.53 0.73
C LEU A 398 -27.73 4.89 2.04
N PRO A 399 -27.36 3.59 2.03
CA PRO A 399 -26.67 2.97 3.16
C PRO A 399 -25.30 3.60 3.42
N ILE A 400 -25.09 4.11 4.64
CA ILE A 400 -23.86 4.77 5.07
C ILE A 400 -23.30 4.08 6.32
N PHE A 401 -22.07 3.56 6.21
CA PHE A 401 -21.28 3.08 7.34
C PHE A 401 -20.18 4.07 7.69
N ILE A 402 -20.06 4.41 8.97
CA ILE A 402 -19.00 5.28 9.51
C ILE A 402 -18.20 4.48 10.53
N ALA A 403 -16.87 4.60 10.48
CA ALA A 403 -15.98 3.99 11.46
C ALA A 403 -14.89 4.97 11.91
N ALA A 404 -14.47 4.87 13.16
CA ALA A 404 -13.30 5.56 13.69
C ALA A 404 -12.68 4.78 14.85
N GLY A 405 -11.41 5.02 15.17
CA GLY A 405 -10.79 4.52 16.39
C GLY A 405 -11.03 5.42 17.61
N SER A 406 -10.99 4.90 18.84
CA SER A 406 -11.16 5.72 20.05
C SER A 406 -9.95 6.61 20.34
N ALA A 407 -8.76 6.25 19.84
CA ALA A 407 -7.53 7.04 19.90
C ALA A 407 -7.28 7.85 18.60
N ASP A 408 -8.23 7.84 17.68
CA ASP A 408 -8.15 8.57 16.40
C ASP A 408 -8.47 10.06 16.60
N PHE A 409 -7.57 10.95 16.16
CA PHE A 409 -7.78 12.39 16.20
C PHE A 409 -9.02 12.87 15.41
N SER A 410 -9.52 12.06 14.48
CA SER A 410 -10.71 12.34 13.66
C SER A 410 -12.03 11.91 14.32
N LEU A 411 -11.99 11.18 15.44
CA LEU A 411 -13.16 10.60 16.12
C LEU A 411 -14.28 11.62 16.34
N GLN A 412 -13.94 12.81 16.84
CA GLN A 412 -14.94 13.83 17.12
C GLN A 412 -15.63 14.33 15.83
N SER A 413 -14.90 14.42 14.73
CA SER A 413 -15.47 14.82 13.44
C SER A 413 -16.35 13.72 12.86
N SER A 414 -15.95 12.45 12.97
CA SER A 414 -16.78 11.31 12.56
C SER A 414 -18.07 11.20 13.38
N LYS A 415 -17.99 11.43 14.70
CA LYS A 415 -19.17 11.52 15.59
C LYS A 415 -20.12 12.64 15.16
N SER A 416 -19.60 13.84 14.91
CA SER A 416 -20.42 14.96 14.44
C SER A 416 -21.09 14.69 13.09
N LEU A 417 -20.42 13.99 12.17
CA LEU A 417 -21.03 13.57 10.91
C LEU A 417 -22.18 12.58 11.14
N TYR A 418 -21.97 11.56 11.98
CA TYR A 418 -23.01 10.59 12.31
C TYR A 418 -24.25 11.26 12.90
N GLU A 419 -24.08 12.15 13.88
CA GLU A 419 -25.21 12.87 14.49
C GLU A 419 -25.95 13.75 13.47
N PHE A 420 -25.21 14.42 12.57
CA PHE A 420 -25.82 15.20 11.49
C PHE A 420 -26.66 14.33 10.53
N LEU A 421 -26.12 13.19 10.09
CA LEU A 421 -26.83 12.28 9.18
C LEU A 421 -28.05 11.63 9.86
N LYS A 422 -27.94 11.34 11.15
CA LYS A 422 -29.06 10.85 11.97
C LYS A 422 -30.16 11.90 12.08
N GLN A 423 -29.82 13.16 12.35
CA GLN A 423 -30.78 14.29 12.36
C GLN A 423 -31.37 14.56 10.98
N SER A 424 -30.65 14.22 9.92
CA SER A 424 -31.10 14.35 8.53
C SER A 424 -31.92 13.14 8.05
N GLU A 425 -32.29 12.22 8.94
CA GLU A 425 -33.15 11.06 8.69
C GLU A 425 -32.60 10.07 7.65
N VAL A 426 -31.28 9.83 7.63
CA VAL A 426 -30.69 8.74 6.85
C VAL A 426 -31.16 7.39 7.40
N LYS A 427 -31.80 6.59 6.54
CA LYS A 427 -32.52 5.37 6.95
C LYS A 427 -31.60 4.23 7.39
N ASN A 428 -30.52 3.99 6.63
CA ASN A 428 -29.57 2.92 6.91
C ASN A 428 -28.20 3.52 7.25
N LEU A 429 -28.03 3.88 8.52
CA LEU A 429 -26.84 4.56 9.03
C LEU A 429 -26.25 3.75 10.19
N GLN A 430 -24.97 3.40 10.09
CA GLN A 430 -24.23 2.72 11.16
C GLN A 430 -22.97 3.51 11.53
N PHE A 431 -22.66 3.57 12.82
CA PHE A 431 -21.41 4.14 13.32
C PHE A 431 -20.75 3.19 14.32
N LYS A 432 -19.48 2.87 14.09
CA LYS A 432 -18.71 1.96 14.94
C LYS A 432 -17.40 2.62 15.39
N VAL A 433 -17.11 2.52 16.69
CA VAL A 433 -15.86 3.00 17.30
C VAL A 433 -15.05 1.80 17.78
N TYR A 434 -13.77 1.75 17.41
CA TYR A 434 -12.86 0.67 17.79
C TYR A 434 -11.93 1.13 18.91
N GLU A 435 -11.96 0.42 20.04
CA GLU A 435 -11.26 0.83 21.26
C GLU A 435 -9.73 0.75 21.14
N ASN A 436 -9.02 1.76 21.62
CA ASN A 436 -7.57 1.98 21.52
C ASN A 436 -7.01 2.01 20.09
N VAL A 437 -7.86 2.03 19.07
CA VAL A 437 -7.41 2.08 17.67
C VAL A 437 -7.12 3.52 17.27
N GLU A 438 -6.00 3.73 16.58
CA GLU A 438 -5.57 5.03 16.08
C GLU A 438 -6.00 5.26 14.61
N HIS A 439 -5.59 6.38 14.03
CA HIS A 439 -6.01 6.84 12.71
C HIS A 439 -5.77 5.90 11.53
N LEU A 440 -4.64 5.20 11.43
CA LEU A 440 -4.28 4.37 10.26
C LEU A 440 -4.88 2.97 10.34
N THR A 441 -4.69 2.29 11.47
CA THR A 441 -5.19 0.93 11.71
C THR A 441 -6.71 0.87 11.82
N ALA A 442 -7.41 1.99 12.01
CA ALA A 442 -8.87 2.07 11.92
C ALA A 442 -9.43 1.41 10.64
N VAL A 443 -8.69 1.43 9.53
CA VAL A 443 -9.10 0.71 8.32
C VAL A 443 -9.09 -0.80 8.53
N GLN A 444 -7.95 -1.39 8.93
CA GLN A 444 -7.83 -2.85 9.16
C GLN A 444 -8.94 -3.39 10.08
N PHE A 445 -9.23 -2.67 11.18
CA PHE A 445 -10.22 -3.09 12.16
C PHE A 445 -11.66 -2.95 11.66
N SER A 446 -11.92 -2.02 10.73
CA SER A 446 -13.28 -1.74 10.26
C SER A 446 -13.69 -2.49 9.00
N LEU A 447 -12.74 -3.07 8.28
CA LEU A 447 -13.01 -3.72 6.99
C LEU A 447 -14.04 -4.86 7.09
N ASP A 448 -13.99 -5.71 8.11
CA ASP A 448 -14.94 -6.82 8.23
C ASP A 448 -16.38 -6.33 8.43
N ASP A 449 -16.58 -5.32 9.28
CA ASP A 449 -17.89 -4.73 9.52
C ASP A 449 -18.38 -3.92 8.32
N ALA A 450 -17.49 -3.16 7.66
CA ALA A 450 -17.82 -2.40 6.46
C ALA A 450 -18.25 -3.33 5.31
N PHE A 451 -17.55 -4.45 5.11
CA PHE A 451 -17.93 -5.42 4.09
C PHE A 451 -19.20 -6.18 4.46
N LYS A 452 -19.41 -6.53 5.73
CA LYS A 452 -20.69 -7.07 6.19
C LYS A 452 -21.85 -6.08 5.95
N PHE A 453 -21.60 -4.79 6.12
CA PHE A 453 -22.56 -3.74 5.79
C PHE A 453 -22.86 -3.67 4.29
N PHE A 454 -21.84 -3.80 3.44
CA PHE A 454 -22.01 -3.91 1.98
C PHE A 454 -22.79 -5.15 1.58
N ASP A 455 -22.53 -6.31 2.19
CA ASP A 455 -23.26 -7.55 1.94
C ASP A 455 -24.76 -7.38 2.19
N LEU A 456 -25.12 -6.71 3.29
CA LEU A 456 -26.50 -6.39 3.65
C LEU A 456 -27.15 -5.32 2.76
N SER A 457 -26.36 -4.63 1.93
CA SER A 457 -26.81 -3.54 1.06
C SER A 457 -26.87 -3.93 -0.42
N LEU A 458 -26.59 -5.20 -0.77
CA LEU A 458 -26.73 -5.70 -2.12
C LEU A 458 -28.18 -5.57 -2.62
N LYS A 459 -28.33 -5.16 -3.89
CA LYS A 459 -29.61 -4.94 -4.58
C LYS A 459 -29.88 -5.94 -5.68
#